data_AF-A0A2M8NZE7-F1
#
_entry.id   AF-A0A2M8NZE7-F1
#
_cell.length_a   1.000
_cell.length_b   1.000
_cell.length_c   1.000
_cell.angle_alpha   90.00
_cell.angle_beta   90.00
_cell.angle_gamma   90.00
#
_symmetry.space_group_name_H-M   'P 1'
#
loop_
_entity.id
_entity.type
_entity.pdbx_description
1 polymer ?
#
loop_
_entity_poly.entity_id
_entity_poly.type
_entity_poly.pdbx_seq_one_letter_code
_entity_poly.pdbx_strand_id
1 'polypeptide(L)'
;MFRSALSELFEAACFNPVLWLALRHEHPSQANLERFERRAQPIAYLLALILAVPSVIDLRSFPTFLQLWFVTFVITYALGFGADAAYILAARFGNQIRSEFWEALRLTPLPSAAIVTGKYMSGQLRTWRGLVLESVLRQLVAATLIFALIGISLRGGLSLLLCSAWLFIIPFAVGGYLYAAEPLWRMRAVVALSFAAILHIRDEWLAVIGAIGAAFAIRLAQIAFLISLPAQNELIDQWYRSGNLLFISSPLLYVVVIYGLFYGVYRRLSVWAIEIAIRRTERGE
;
A
#
# COMPACT_ATOMS: atom_id res chain seq x y z
N MET A 1 -4.50 8.26 7.55
CA MET A 1 -4.97 7.07 6.79
C MET A 1 -4.92 5.80 7.64
N PHE A 2 -3.78 5.48 8.25
CA PHE A 2 -3.68 4.26 9.05
C PHE A 2 -4.53 4.28 10.32
N ARG A 3 -4.56 5.43 11.02
CA ARG A 3 -5.44 5.67 12.17
C ARG A 3 -6.94 5.46 11.89
N SER A 4 -7.43 5.89 10.72
CA SER A 4 -8.84 5.70 10.34
C SER A 4 -9.15 4.24 9.99
N ALA A 5 -8.22 3.54 9.33
CA ALA A 5 -8.36 2.11 9.08
C ALA A 5 -8.35 1.28 10.36
N LEU A 6 -7.56 1.68 11.36
CA LEU A 6 -7.58 1.07 12.69
C LEU A 6 -8.88 1.36 13.44
N SER A 7 -9.37 2.60 13.43
CA SER A 7 -10.63 2.92 14.12
C SER A 7 -11.80 2.11 13.57
N GLU A 8 -11.89 1.95 12.24
CA GLU A 8 -12.87 1.06 11.60
C GLU A 8 -12.75 -0.39 12.10
N LEU A 9 -11.53 -0.90 12.27
CA LEU A 9 -11.29 -2.24 12.81
C LEU A 9 -11.75 -2.37 14.27
N PHE A 10 -11.54 -1.34 15.09
CA PHE A 10 -11.97 -1.34 16.50
C PHE A 10 -13.47 -1.25 16.65
N GLU A 11 -14.13 -0.39 15.87
CA GLU A 11 -15.59 -0.31 15.84
C GLU A 11 -16.21 -1.65 15.43
N ALA A 12 -15.62 -2.33 14.44
CA ALA A 12 -16.03 -3.68 14.05
C ALA A 12 -15.78 -4.74 15.15
N ALA A 13 -14.76 -4.54 15.99
CA ALA A 13 -14.41 -5.49 17.05
C ALA A 13 -15.35 -5.47 18.25
N CYS A 14 -16.02 -4.35 18.53
CA CYS A 14 -17.01 -4.25 19.59
C CYS A 14 -18.14 -5.28 19.45
N PHE A 15 -18.41 -5.73 18.22
CA PHE A 15 -19.47 -6.69 17.90
C PHE A 15 -18.94 -8.10 17.59
N ASN A 16 -17.63 -8.33 17.69
CA ASN A 16 -17.01 -9.60 17.33
C ASN A 16 -16.02 -10.09 18.41
N PRO A 17 -16.42 -11.06 19.25
CA PRO A 17 -15.59 -11.52 20.37
C PRO A 17 -14.28 -12.17 19.92
N VAL A 18 -14.23 -12.76 18.73
CA VAL A 18 -13.00 -13.33 18.15
C VAL A 18 -12.00 -12.23 17.84
N LEU A 19 -12.49 -11.13 17.24
CA LEU A 19 -11.68 -9.97 16.94
C LEU A 19 -11.24 -9.25 18.23
N TRP A 20 -12.12 -9.15 19.23
CA TRP A 20 -11.79 -8.59 20.53
C TRP A 20 -10.68 -9.37 21.25
N LEU A 21 -10.72 -10.71 21.26
CA LEU A 21 -9.66 -11.54 21.82
C LEU A 21 -8.33 -11.37 21.09
N ALA A 22 -8.37 -11.35 19.76
CA ALA A 22 -7.17 -11.09 18.95
C ALA A 22 -6.59 -9.71 19.25
N LEU A 23 -7.43 -8.68 19.33
CA LEU A 23 -7.04 -7.33 19.70
C LEU A 23 -6.49 -7.26 21.12
N ARG A 24 -7.05 -8.00 22.08
CA ARG A 24 -6.54 -8.00 23.46
C ARG A 24 -5.12 -8.55 23.54
N HIS A 25 -4.82 -9.60 22.79
CA HIS A 25 -3.45 -10.13 22.69
C HIS A 25 -2.51 -9.16 21.96
N GLU A 26 -3.02 -8.44 20.96
CA GLU A 26 -2.26 -7.49 20.15
C GLU A 26 -2.27 -6.05 20.71
N HIS A 27 -3.01 -5.76 21.77
CA HIS A 27 -3.18 -4.41 22.33
C HIS A 27 -1.86 -3.70 22.67
N PRO A 28 -0.86 -4.35 23.32
CA PRO A 28 0.45 -3.70 23.52
C PRO A 28 1.16 -3.39 22.20
N SER A 29 0.86 -4.12 21.12
CA SER A 29 1.39 -3.86 19.78
C SER A 29 0.79 -2.59 19.17
N GLN A 30 -0.48 -2.25 19.44
CA GLN A 30 -1.12 -1.01 18.98
C GLN A 30 -0.53 0.26 19.62
N ALA A 31 -0.39 0.30 20.95
CA ALA A 31 0.18 1.48 21.60
C ALA A 31 1.63 1.75 21.16
N ASN A 32 2.35 0.69 20.80
CA ASN A 32 3.69 0.79 20.22
C ASN A 32 3.64 1.25 18.76
N LEU A 33 2.63 0.82 18.00
CA LEU A 33 2.37 1.22 16.62
C LEU A 33 2.07 2.70 16.48
N GLU A 34 1.15 3.23 17.28
CA GLU A 34 0.82 4.67 17.24
C GLU A 34 2.04 5.52 17.62
N ARG A 35 2.82 5.07 18.62
CA ARG A 35 4.08 5.72 18.98
C ARG A 35 5.12 5.65 17.88
N PHE A 36 5.22 4.52 17.18
CA PHE A 36 6.14 4.34 16.06
C PHE A 36 5.74 5.22 14.88
N GLU A 37 4.48 5.19 14.43
CA GLU A 37 3.97 6.01 13.33
C GLU A 37 4.19 7.51 13.60
N ARG A 38 3.84 7.96 14.82
CA ARG A 38 3.98 9.36 15.23
C ARG A 38 5.44 9.85 15.22
N ARG A 39 6.41 8.96 15.43
CA ARG A 39 7.85 9.29 15.39
C ARG A 39 8.45 9.10 14.01
N ALA A 40 8.07 8.05 13.29
CA ALA A 40 8.66 7.68 12.02
C ALA A 40 8.28 8.66 10.89
N GLN A 41 7.04 9.16 10.87
CA GLN A 41 6.58 10.13 9.87
C GLN A 41 7.38 11.45 9.87
N PRO A 42 7.53 12.18 11.00
CA PRO A 42 8.31 13.42 10.99
C PRO A 42 9.79 13.18 10.67
N ILE A 43 10.35 12.04 11.08
CA ILE A 43 11.72 11.65 10.71
C ILE A 43 11.83 11.46 9.19
N ALA A 44 10.89 10.77 8.56
CA ALA A 44 10.86 10.59 7.12
C ALA A 44 10.72 11.92 6.37
N TYR A 45 9.87 12.84 6.83
CA TYR A 45 9.75 14.17 6.21
C TYR A 45 11.00 15.03 6.43
N LEU A 46 11.64 14.96 7.59
CA LEU A 46 12.90 15.65 7.85
C LEU A 46 14.02 15.12 6.94
N LEU A 47 14.13 13.80 6.80
CA LEU A 47 15.08 13.16 5.90
C LEU A 47 14.80 13.52 4.43
N ALA A 48 13.53 13.51 4.02
CA ALA A 48 13.13 13.94 2.68
C ALA A 48 13.56 15.37 2.39
N LEU A 49 13.38 16.27 3.36
CA LEU A 49 13.80 17.66 3.24
C LEU A 49 15.32 17.76 3.08
N ILE A 50 16.09 17.09 3.94
CA ILE A 50 17.57 17.06 3.87
C ILE A 50 18.04 16.55 2.51
N LEU A 51 17.44 15.48 1.99
CA LEU A 51 17.77 14.92 0.68
C LEU A 51 17.39 15.83 -0.49
N ALA A 52 16.35 16.65 -0.33
CA ALA A 52 15.93 17.61 -1.35
C ALA A 52 16.81 18.88 -1.38
N VAL A 53 17.38 19.31 -0.24
CA VAL A 53 18.14 20.57 -0.11
C VAL A 53 19.20 20.78 -1.21
N PRO A 54 20.06 19.80 -1.58
CA PRO A 54 21.06 20.00 -2.64
C PRO A 54 20.42 20.45 -3.97
N SER A 55 19.33 19.82 -4.36
CA SER A 55 18.59 20.16 -5.59
C SER A 55 17.97 21.57 -5.54
N VAL A 56 17.69 22.06 -4.33
CA VAL A 56 17.16 23.40 -4.06
C VAL A 56 18.28 24.44 -3.91
N ILE A 57 19.55 24.05 -3.75
CA ILE A 57 20.70 24.97 -3.67
C ILE A 57 21.46 25.06 -5.00
N ASP A 58 21.51 23.98 -5.76
CA ASP A 58 22.19 23.96 -7.06
C ASP A 58 21.41 23.14 -8.09
N LEU A 59 20.92 23.80 -9.14
CA LEU A 59 20.20 23.12 -10.23
C LEU A 59 21.09 22.12 -10.98
N ARG A 60 22.42 22.31 -10.95
CA ARG A 60 23.36 21.34 -11.55
C ARG A 60 23.39 20.02 -10.78
N SER A 61 22.98 20.02 -9.51
CA SER A 61 22.86 18.79 -8.70
C SER A 61 21.56 18.03 -8.94
N PHE A 62 20.58 18.62 -9.65
CA PHE A 62 19.27 18.01 -9.89
C PHE A 62 19.34 16.65 -10.61
N PRO A 63 20.20 16.42 -11.62
CA PRO A 63 20.35 15.10 -12.24
C PRO A 63 20.83 14.03 -11.25
N THR A 64 21.81 14.37 -10.40
CA THR A 64 22.31 13.46 -9.36
C THR A 64 21.23 13.17 -8.31
N PHE A 65 20.45 14.18 -7.92
CA PHE A 65 19.29 14.02 -7.06
C PHE A 65 18.26 13.05 -7.67
N LEU A 66 17.93 13.19 -8.96
CA LEU A 66 16.99 12.30 -9.64
C LEU A 66 17.48 10.86 -9.67
N GLN A 67 18.79 10.63 -9.88
CA GLN A 67 19.38 9.29 -9.81
C GLN A 67 19.25 8.67 -8.42
N LEU A 68 19.58 9.43 -7.37
CA LEU A 68 19.43 8.98 -5.98
C LEU A 68 17.97 8.70 -5.61
N TRP A 69 17.06 9.58 -6.04
CA TRP A 69 15.63 9.39 -5.86
C TRP A 69 15.14 8.12 -6.56
N PHE A 70 15.56 7.89 -7.80
CA PHE A 70 15.21 6.70 -8.56
C PHE A 70 15.73 5.42 -7.92
N VAL A 71 16.99 5.40 -7.45
CA VAL A 71 17.55 4.27 -6.71
C VAL A 71 16.73 3.98 -5.45
N THR A 72 16.37 5.02 -4.69
CA THR A 72 15.54 4.88 -3.48
C THR A 72 14.14 4.36 -3.81
N PHE A 73 13.54 4.81 -4.92
CA PHE A 73 12.27 4.31 -5.43
C PHE A 73 12.36 2.81 -5.77
N VAL A 74 13.40 2.38 -6.50
CA VAL A 74 13.63 0.97 -6.86
C VAL A 74 13.83 0.11 -5.61
N ILE A 75 14.63 0.55 -4.65
CA ILE A 75 14.84 -0.17 -3.37
C ILE A 75 13.51 -0.31 -2.62
N THR A 76 12.74 0.78 -2.52
CA THR A 76 11.43 0.77 -1.84
C THR A 76 10.46 -0.20 -2.54
N TYR A 77 10.50 -0.26 -3.87
CA TYR A 77 9.70 -1.19 -4.64
C TYR A 77 10.12 -2.66 -4.43
N ALA A 78 11.43 -2.94 -4.40
CA ALA A 78 11.98 -4.25 -4.10
C ALA A 78 11.62 -4.72 -2.68
N LEU A 79 11.72 -3.82 -1.69
CA LEU A 79 11.26 -4.09 -0.32
C LEU A 79 9.76 -4.39 -0.27
N GLY A 80 8.96 -3.76 -1.15
CA GLY A 80 7.54 -4.04 -1.31
C GLY A 80 7.24 -5.49 -1.68
N PHE A 81 8.08 -6.14 -2.51
CA PHE A 81 7.95 -7.59 -2.78
C PHE A 81 8.24 -8.44 -1.54
N GLY A 82 9.27 -8.07 -0.78
CA GLY A 82 9.57 -8.73 0.49
C GLY A 82 8.42 -8.59 1.50
N ALA A 83 7.77 -7.42 1.52
CA ALA A 83 6.59 -7.15 2.33
C ALA A 83 5.41 -8.05 1.92
N ASP A 84 5.17 -8.27 0.63
CA ASP A 84 4.11 -9.18 0.16
C ASP A 84 4.32 -10.61 0.66
N ALA A 85 5.54 -11.13 0.56
CA ALA A 85 5.88 -12.45 1.09
C ALA A 85 5.67 -12.50 2.62
N ALA A 86 6.12 -11.46 3.34
CA ALA A 86 5.89 -11.34 4.77
C ALA A 86 4.40 -11.28 5.14
N TYR A 87 3.57 -10.62 4.32
CA TYR A 87 2.12 -10.54 4.54
C TYR A 87 1.46 -11.92 4.40
N ILE A 88 1.84 -12.67 3.37
CA ILE A 88 1.32 -14.02 3.12
C ILE A 88 1.75 -14.96 4.25
N LEU A 89 3.01 -14.89 4.67
CA LEU A 89 3.54 -15.69 5.78
C LEU A 89 2.90 -15.34 7.13
N ALA A 90 2.62 -14.07 7.38
CA ALA A 90 1.91 -13.65 8.60
C ALA A 90 0.41 -14.01 8.56
N ALA A 91 -0.17 -14.11 7.36
CA ALA A 91 -1.51 -14.65 7.12
C ALA A 91 -1.54 -16.18 7.12
N ARG A 92 -0.42 -16.86 7.41
CA ARG A 92 -0.36 -18.31 7.57
C ARG A 92 -1.14 -18.73 8.82
N PHE A 93 -2.43 -19.02 8.62
CA PHE A 93 -3.31 -19.52 9.65
C PHE A 93 -3.43 -21.05 9.62
N GLY A 94 -2.65 -21.78 8.80
CA GLY A 94 -2.89 -23.19 8.52
C GLY A 94 -3.02 -24.04 9.79
N ASN A 95 -2.15 -23.84 10.77
CA ASN A 95 -2.23 -24.55 12.04
C ASN A 95 -3.44 -24.16 12.91
N GLN A 96 -3.99 -22.94 12.76
CA GLN A 96 -5.15 -22.46 13.54
C GLN A 96 -6.50 -22.70 12.84
N ILE A 97 -6.53 -22.74 11.50
CA ILE A 97 -7.72 -23.08 10.72
C ILE A 97 -7.96 -24.60 10.77
N ARG A 98 -6.90 -25.39 10.84
CA ARG A 98 -7.00 -26.86 10.97
C ARG A 98 -7.00 -27.36 12.41
N SER A 99 -6.74 -26.50 13.38
CA SER A 99 -6.86 -26.88 14.79
C SER A 99 -8.32 -27.00 15.20
N GLU A 100 -8.55 -27.82 16.23
CA GLU A 100 -9.81 -27.92 16.99
C GLU A 100 -10.39 -26.56 17.39
N PHE A 101 -9.58 -25.50 17.46
CA PHE A 101 -10.06 -24.14 17.70
C PHE A 101 -11.03 -23.62 16.62
N TRP A 102 -10.83 -23.97 15.35
CA TRP A 102 -11.73 -23.55 14.27
C TRP A 102 -13.08 -24.26 14.38
N GLU A 103 -13.05 -25.56 14.70
CA GLU A 103 -14.26 -26.34 14.98
C GLU A 103 -14.97 -25.82 16.24
N ALA A 104 -14.23 -25.52 17.30
CA ALA A 104 -14.78 -24.91 18.51
C ALA A 104 -15.44 -23.55 18.22
N LEU A 105 -14.86 -22.73 17.34
CA LEU A 105 -15.50 -21.49 16.90
C LEU A 105 -16.79 -21.74 16.11
N ARG A 106 -16.84 -22.79 15.28
CA ARG A 106 -18.07 -23.20 14.56
C ARG A 106 -19.17 -23.68 15.50
N LEU A 107 -18.83 -24.18 16.69
CA LEU A 107 -19.80 -24.60 17.71
C LEU A 107 -20.39 -23.41 18.50
N THR A 108 -19.82 -22.20 18.36
CA THR A 108 -20.39 -20.99 18.97
C THR A 108 -21.59 -20.47 18.16
N PRO A 109 -22.52 -19.71 18.76
CA PRO A 109 -23.65 -19.12 18.03
C PRO A 109 -23.26 -17.98 17.08
N LEU A 110 -21.97 -17.83 16.75
CA LEU A 110 -21.47 -16.75 15.90
C LEU A 110 -21.75 -17.06 14.43
N PRO A 111 -22.22 -16.08 13.63
CA PRO A 111 -22.34 -16.24 12.18
C PRO A 111 -20.98 -16.55 11.55
N SER A 112 -20.95 -17.46 10.55
CA SER A 112 -19.74 -17.80 9.79
C SER A 112 -19.03 -16.58 9.22
N ALA A 113 -19.79 -15.60 8.74
CA ALA A 113 -19.26 -14.31 8.29
C ALA A 113 -18.45 -13.58 9.37
N ALA A 114 -18.93 -13.55 10.62
CA ALA A 114 -18.21 -12.92 11.72
C ALA A 114 -16.91 -13.66 12.06
N ILE A 115 -16.91 -14.99 12.00
CA ILE A 115 -15.72 -15.81 12.24
C ILE A 115 -14.66 -15.53 11.16
N VAL A 116 -15.06 -15.57 9.89
CA VAL A 116 -14.18 -15.31 8.73
C VAL A 116 -13.62 -13.90 8.78
N THR A 117 -14.48 -12.89 8.95
CA THR A 117 -14.04 -11.49 9.02
C THR A 117 -13.11 -11.25 10.21
N GLY A 118 -13.41 -11.81 11.39
CA GLY A 118 -12.55 -11.67 12.57
C GLY A 118 -11.15 -12.23 12.34
N LYS A 119 -11.04 -13.37 11.65
CA LYS A 119 -9.76 -14.01 11.32
C LYS A 119 -9.01 -13.25 10.24
N TYR A 120 -9.70 -12.80 9.20
CA TYR A 120 -9.15 -11.90 8.20
C TYR A 120 -8.54 -10.64 8.83
N MET A 121 -9.28 -9.97 9.72
CA MET A 121 -8.80 -8.78 10.43
C MET A 121 -7.64 -9.10 11.39
N SER A 122 -7.63 -10.27 12.04
CA SER A 122 -6.49 -10.70 12.85
C SER A 122 -5.21 -10.86 12.01
N GLY A 123 -5.32 -11.38 10.78
CA GLY A 123 -4.20 -11.47 9.84
C GLY A 123 -3.69 -10.10 9.44
N GLN A 124 -4.62 -9.17 9.22
CA GLN A 124 -4.26 -7.79 8.93
C GLN A 124 -3.43 -7.17 10.06
N LEU A 125 -3.86 -7.36 11.30
CA LEU A 125 -3.14 -6.87 12.48
C LEU A 125 -1.72 -7.44 12.52
N ARG A 126 -1.51 -8.74 12.35
CA ARG A 126 -0.14 -9.31 12.39
C ARG A 126 0.83 -8.68 11.38
N THR A 127 0.31 -8.22 10.25
CA THR A 127 1.11 -7.60 9.17
C THR A 127 1.34 -6.10 9.31
N TRP A 128 0.78 -5.44 10.32
CA TRP A 128 0.79 -3.97 10.41
C TRP A 128 2.21 -3.38 10.45
N ARG A 129 3.18 -4.07 11.06
CA ARG A 129 4.56 -3.57 11.21
C ARG A 129 5.24 -3.36 9.87
N GLY A 130 5.16 -4.37 9.00
CA GLY A 130 5.71 -4.29 7.64
C GLY A 130 4.99 -3.20 6.82
N LEU A 131 3.66 -3.10 6.98
CA LEU A 131 2.87 -2.08 6.32
C LEU A 131 3.26 -0.65 6.71
N VAL A 132 3.46 -0.37 8.00
CA VAL A 132 3.87 0.97 8.44
C VAL A 132 5.28 1.30 7.98
N LEU A 133 6.22 0.36 8.10
CA LEU A 133 7.58 0.57 7.61
C LEU A 133 7.59 0.90 6.10
N GLU A 134 6.88 0.11 5.30
CA GLU A 134 6.79 0.35 3.87
C GLU A 134 6.09 1.69 3.55
N SER A 135 5.00 2.00 4.24
CA SER A 135 4.28 3.27 4.04
C SER A 135 5.17 4.47 4.35
N VAL A 136 5.97 4.41 5.41
CA VAL A 136 6.92 5.47 5.79
C VAL A 136 8.02 5.63 4.74
N LEU A 137 8.57 4.51 4.23
CA LEU A 137 9.58 4.56 3.15
C LEU A 137 9.00 5.17 1.87
N ARG A 138 7.76 4.85 1.52
CA ARG A 138 7.10 5.45 0.35
C ARG A 138 6.78 6.94 0.54
N GLN A 139 6.39 7.35 1.76
CA GLN A 139 6.24 8.76 2.11
C GLN A 139 7.56 9.51 1.98
N LEU A 140 8.67 8.93 2.43
CA LEU A 140 10.01 9.50 2.25
C LEU A 140 10.31 9.73 0.76
N VAL A 141 10.11 8.72 -0.09
CA VAL A 141 10.34 8.83 -1.55
C VAL A 141 9.46 9.91 -2.18
N ALA A 142 8.15 9.91 -1.88
CA ALA A 142 7.21 10.89 -2.42
C ALA A 142 7.53 12.32 -1.94
N ALA A 143 7.76 12.50 -0.64
CA ALA A 143 8.06 13.80 -0.04
C ALA A 143 9.37 14.38 -0.57
N THR A 144 10.40 13.56 -0.78
CA THR A 144 11.69 14.00 -1.31
C THR A 144 11.52 14.65 -2.68
N LEU A 145 10.71 14.05 -3.56
CA LEU A 145 10.41 14.62 -4.87
C LEU A 145 9.58 15.91 -4.77
N ILE A 146 8.55 15.92 -3.92
CA ILE A 146 7.67 17.08 -3.74
C ILE A 146 8.46 18.28 -3.19
N PHE A 147 9.33 18.07 -2.20
CA PHE A 147 10.16 19.15 -1.65
C PHE A 147 11.15 19.71 -2.67
N ALA A 148 11.76 18.85 -3.50
CA ALA A 148 12.61 19.31 -4.59
C ALA A 148 11.83 20.19 -5.60
N LEU A 149 10.62 19.77 -6.00
CA LEU A 149 9.76 20.54 -6.90
C LEU A 149 9.34 21.89 -6.30
N ILE A 150 9.00 21.92 -5.01
CA ILE A 150 8.68 23.17 -4.29
C ILE A 150 9.90 24.09 -4.29
N GLY A 151 11.09 23.58 -3.95
CA GLY A 151 12.30 24.39 -3.89
C GLY A 151 12.73 24.96 -5.26
N ILE A 152 12.60 24.18 -6.33
CA ILE A 152 12.80 24.66 -7.70
C ILE A 152 11.80 25.76 -8.05
N SER A 153 10.54 25.58 -7.66
CA SER A 153 9.48 26.59 -7.91
C SER A 153 9.76 27.89 -7.16
N LEU A 154 10.24 27.81 -5.91
CA LEU A 154 10.63 28.97 -5.11
C LEU A 154 11.80 29.75 -5.74
N ARG A 155 12.75 29.07 -6.38
CA ARG A 155 13.84 29.72 -7.14
C ARG A 155 13.35 30.51 -8.34
N GLY A 156 12.30 30.03 -9.01
CA GLY A 156 11.66 30.71 -10.13
C GLY A 156 10.92 31.99 -9.73
N GLY A 157 10.84 32.30 -8.44
CA GLY A 157 10.16 33.45 -7.88
C GLY A 157 8.76 33.14 -7.37
N LEU A 158 8.27 34.00 -6.48
CA LEU A 158 6.99 33.82 -5.78
C LEU A 158 5.79 33.90 -6.74
N SER A 159 5.92 34.67 -7.83
CA SER A 159 4.92 34.75 -8.91
C SER A 159 4.75 33.43 -9.64
N LEU A 160 5.84 32.73 -9.97
CA LEU A 160 5.79 31.43 -10.65
C LEU A 160 5.12 30.37 -9.76
N LEU A 161 5.42 30.41 -8.46
CA LEU A 161 4.80 29.55 -7.47
C LEU A 161 3.28 29.76 -7.36
N LEU A 162 2.84 31.02 -7.29
CA LEU A 162 1.43 31.36 -7.16
C LEU A 162 0.62 31.13 -8.44
N CYS A 163 1.19 31.41 -9.62
CA CYS A 163 0.45 31.38 -10.87
C CYS A 163 0.45 30.00 -11.56
N SER A 164 1.46 29.15 -11.34
CA SER A 164 1.63 27.95 -12.17
C SER A 164 2.15 26.71 -11.45
N ALA A 165 2.93 26.84 -10.37
CA ALA A 165 3.54 25.68 -9.73
C ALA A 165 2.52 24.70 -9.12
N TRP A 166 1.34 25.19 -8.72
CA TRP A 166 0.25 24.34 -8.22
C TRP A 166 -0.21 23.27 -9.22
N LEU A 167 -0.14 23.58 -10.53
CA LEU A 167 -0.48 22.62 -11.59
C LEU A 167 0.46 21.41 -11.59
N PHE A 168 1.66 21.55 -11.01
CA PHE A 168 2.64 20.48 -10.87
C PHE A 168 2.56 19.87 -9.46
N ILE A 169 2.60 20.71 -8.43
CA ILE A 169 2.65 20.25 -7.03
C ILE A 169 1.43 19.41 -6.68
N ILE A 170 0.22 19.80 -7.10
CA ILE A 170 -1.01 19.08 -6.75
C ILE A 170 -1.02 17.66 -7.32
N PRO A 171 -0.81 17.41 -8.64
CA PRO A 171 -0.79 16.05 -9.15
C PRO A 171 0.34 15.19 -8.55
N PHE A 172 1.53 15.76 -8.29
CA PHE A 172 2.60 15.02 -7.60
C PHE A 172 2.22 14.70 -6.14
N ALA A 173 1.54 15.60 -5.43
CA ALA A 173 1.05 15.35 -4.08
C ALA A 173 -0.04 14.26 -4.07
N VAL A 174 -0.99 14.31 -5.01
CA VAL A 174 -2.03 13.29 -5.17
C VAL A 174 -1.42 11.94 -5.53
N GLY A 175 -0.52 11.90 -6.52
CA GLY A 175 0.18 10.68 -6.92
C GLY A 175 1.04 10.12 -5.79
N GLY A 176 1.76 10.98 -5.06
CA GLY A 176 2.54 10.61 -3.88
C GLY A 176 1.68 10.04 -2.75
N TYR A 177 0.50 10.63 -2.52
CA TYR A 177 -0.48 10.11 -1.56
C TYR A 177 -0.99 8.72 -1.98
N LEU A 178 -1.39 8.53 -3.25
CA LEU A 178 -1.84 7.24 -3.76
C LEU A 178 -0.73 6.18 -3.69
N TYR A 179 0.51 6.54 -4.01
CA TYR A 179 1.68 5.68 -3.90
C TYR A 179 1.94 5.22 -2.46
N ALA A 180 1.84 6.14 -1.49
CA ALA A 180 2.00 5.84 -0.07
C ALA A 180 0.80 5.06 0.52
N ALA A 181 -0.39 5.21 -0.07
CA ALA A 181 -1.62 4.53 0.34
C ALA A 181 -1.75 3.11 -0.22
N GLU A 182 -1.15 2.83 -1.38
CA GLU A 182 -1.22 1.54 -2.06
C GLU A 182 -0.87 0.31 -1.19
N PRO A 183 0.17 0.35 -0.31
CA PRO A 183 0.51 -0.78 0.54
C PRO A 183 -0.67 -1.27 1.37
N LEU A 184 -1.53 -0.36 1.85
CA LEU A 184 -2.69 -0.71 2.68
C LEU A 184 -3.70 -1.54 1.89
N TRP A 185 -4.06 -1.10 0.68
CA TRP A 185 -5.05 -1.80 -0.14
C TRP A 185 -4.52 -3.14 -0.65
N ARG A 186 -3.24 -3.17 -1.02
CA ARG A 186 -2.56 -4.41 -1.42
C ARG A 186 -2.53 -5.40 -0.27
N MET A 187 -2.10 -4.99 0.92
CA MET A 187 -2.06 -5.84 2.10
C MET A 187 -3.44 -6.44 2.41
N ARG A 188 -4.52 -5.64 2.35
CA ARG A 188 -5.90 -6.12 2.49
C ARG A 188 -6.26 -7.21 1.47
N ALA A 189 -5.88 -7.03 0.22
CA ALA A 189 -6.14 -8.00 -0.85
C ALA A 189 -5.30 -9.28 -0.70
N VAL A 190 -4.00 -9.14 -0.42
CA VAL A 190 -3.06 -10.26 -0.27
C VAL A 190 -3.43 -11.14 0.92
N VAL A 191 -3.78 -10.55 2.06
CA VAL A 191 -4.23 -11.31 3.24
C VAL A 191 -5.55 -12.04 2.94
N ALA A 192 -6.49 -11.39 2.26
CA ALA A 192 -7.77 -12.00 1.89
C ALA A 192 -7.56 -13.20 0.93
N LEU A 193 -6.72 -13.02 -0.09
CA LEU A 193 -6.39 -14.05 -1.07
C LEU A 193 -5.65 -15.23 -0.42
N SER A 194 -4.71 -14.95 0.48
CA SER A 194 -4.01 -15.99 1.25
C SER A 194 -4.98 -16.80 2.10
N PHE A 195 -5.91 -16.12 2.78
CA PHE A 195 -6.94 -16.77 3.59
C PHE A 195 -7.86 -17.66 2.73
N ALA A 196 -8.34 -17.13 1.60
CA ALA A 196 -9.15 -17.90 0.67
C ALA A 196 -8.39 -19.11 0.10
N ALA A 197 -7.12 -18.95 -0.26
CA ALA A 197 -6.28 -20.03 -0.77
C ALA A 197 -6.09 -21.15 0.27
N ILE A 198 -5.82 -20.82 1.53
CA ILE A 198 -5.65 -21.79 2.61
C ILE A 198 -6.94 -22.58 2.87
N LEU A 199 -8.11 -21.94 2.72
CA LEU A 199 -9.39 -22.63 2.82
C LEU A 199 -9.63 -23.58 1.64
N HIS A 200 -9.10 -23.27 0.45
CA HIS A 200 -9.35 -24.06 -0.76
C HIS A 200 -8.40 -25.23 -0.95
N ILE A 201 -7.13 -25.05 -0.55
CA ILE A 201 -6.06 -25.98 -0.87
C ILE A 201 -5.66 -26.74 0.40
N ARG A 202 -5.82 -28.07 0.34
CA ARG A 202 -5.47 -28.99 1.46
C ARG A 202 -3.98 -29.04 1.77
N ASP A 203 -3.12 -28.65 0.86
CA ASP A 203 -1.69 -28.47 1.16
C ASP A 203 -1.42 -26.99 1.46
N GLU A 204 -0.96 -26.71 2.67
CA GLU A 204 -0.66 -25.35 3.11
C GLU A 204 0.45 -24.72 2.25
N TRP A 205 1.44 -25.52 1.82
CA TRP A 205 2.56 -25.02 1.04
C TRP A 205 2.12 -24.61 -0.36
N LEU A 206 1.26 -25.42 -1.00
CA LEU A 206 0.65 -25.07 -2.29
C LEU A 206 -0.23 -23.81 -2.18
N ALA A 207 -0.97 -23.64 -1.07
CA ALA A 207 -1.75 -22.44 -0.82
C ALA A 207 -0.88 -21.18 -0.73
N VAL A 208 0.24 -21.27 0.01
CA VAL A 208 1.20 -20.17 0.16
C VAL A 208 1.87 -19.84 -1.17
N ILE A 209 2.33 -20.83 -1.93
CA ILE A 209 2.92 -20.62 -3.27
C ILE A 209 1.90 -19.97 -4.21
N GLY A 210 0.65 -20.45 -4.21
CA GLY A 210 -0.42 -19.88 -5.02
C GLY A 210 -0.70 -18.42 -4.67
N ALA A 211 -0.73 -18.08 -3.38
CA ALA A 211 -0.91 -16.70 -2.92
C ALA A 211 0.27 -15.80 -3.30
N ILE A 212 1.51 -16.29 -3.18
CA ILE A 212 2.73 -15.58 -3.62
C ILE A 212 2.69 -15.34 -5.12
N GLY A 213 2.34 -16.37 -5.90
CA GLY A 213 2.21 -16.29 -7.35
C GLY A 213 1.16 -15.26 -7.78
N ALA A 214 0.01 -15.22 -7.11
CA ALA A 214 -1.03 -14.22 -7.38
C ALA A 214 -0.58 -12.80 -7.03
N ALA A 215 0.04 -12.60 -5.86
CA ALA A 215 0.59 -11.29 -5.46
C ALA A 215 1.67 -10.82 -6.45
N PHE A 216 2.55 -11.74 -6.87
CA PHE A 216 3.58 -11.49 -7.86
C PHE A 216 3.01 -11.13 -9.23
N ALA A 217 1.97 -11.83 -9.70
CA ALA A 217 1.31 -11.52 -10.96
C ALA A 217 0.67 -10.12 -10.97
N ILE A 218 0.02 -9.73 -9.86
CA ILE A 218 -0.52 -8.37 -9.72
C ILE A 218 0.61 -7.33 -9.77
N ARG A 219 1.74 -7.61 -9.12
CA ARG A 219 2.93 -6.74 -9.14
C ARG A 219 3.56 -6.64 -10.52
N LEU A 220 3.69 -7.75 -11.25
CA LEU A 220 4.16 -7.72 -12.63
C LEU A 220 3.23 -6.89 -13.52
N ALA A 221 1.92 -7.00 -13.34
CA ALA A 221 0.97 -6.15 -14.05
C ALA A 221 1.21 -4.67 -13.72
N GLN A 222 1.39 -4.31 -12.44
CA GLN A 222 1.71 -2.93 -12.05
C GLN A 222 2.98 -2.41 -12.73
N ILE A 223 4.06 -3.21 -12.73
CA ILE A 223 5.32 -2.86 -13.39
C ILE A 223 5.09 -2.69 -14.90
N ALA A 224 4.37 -3.59 -15.55
CA ALA A 224 4.08 -3.52 -16.97
C ALA A 224 3.34 -2.22 -17.32
N PHE A 225 2.34 -1.82 -16.52
CA PHE A 225 1.64 -0.53 -16.70
C PHE A 225 2.51 0.69 -16.41
N LEU A 226 3.50 0.59 -15.51
CA LEU A 226 4.46 1.66 -15.25
C LEU A 226 5.55 1.75 -16.34
N ILE A 227 5.97 0.62 -16.92
CA ILE A 227 6.94 0.59 -18.03
C ILE A 227 6.28 0.94 -19.36
N SER A 228 4.96 0.78 -19.51
CA SER A 228 4.27 1.31 -20.69
C SER A 228 4.23 2.85 -20.71
N LEU A 229 4.66 3.52 -19.63
CA LEU A 229 4.76 4.96 -19.54
C LEU A 229 5.85 5.53 -20.49
N PRO A 230 7.08 4.98 -20.58
CA PRO A 230 8.01 5.35 -21.65
C PRO A 230 7.58 4.94 -23.07
N ALA A 231 6.61 4.03 -23.27
CA ALA A 231 6.00 3.86 -24.59
C ALA A 231 5.18 5.10 -25.01
N GLN A 232 4.90 6.02 -24.07
CA GLN A 232 4.40 7.36 -24.34
C GLN A 232 5.50 8.36 -24.70
N ASN A 233 6.74 7.92 -25.00
CA ASN A 233 7.79 8.81 -25.48
C ASN A 233 7.33 9.66 -26.69
N GLU A 234 6.43 9.15 -27.52
CA GLU A 234 5.79 9.93 -28.59
C GLU A 234 4.93 11.08 -28.07
N LEU A 235 4.19 10.88 -26.96
CA LEU A 235 3.43 11.94 -26.27
C LEU A 235 4.36 12.94 -25.56
N ILE A 236 5.51 12.47 -25.05
CA ILE A 236 6.56 13.33 -24.47
C ILE A 236 7.23 14.15 -25.58
N ASP A 237 7.46 13.58 -26.76
CA ASP A 237 8.01 14.31 -27.90
C ASP A 237 7.01 15.32 -28.47
N GLN A 238 5.71 14.95 -28.52
CA GLN A 238 4.60 15.88 -28.83
C GLN A 238 4.46 16.98 -27.76
N TRP A 239 4.72 16.66 -26.50
CA TRP A 239 4.77 17.59 -25.37
C TRP A 239 5.85 18.66 -25.57
N TYR A 240 7.08 18.25 -25.90
CA TYR A 240 8.18 19.19 -26.13
C TYR A 240 7.90 20.15 -27.29
N ARG A 241 7.17 19.68 -28.31
CA ARG A 241 6.84 20.47 -29.51
C ARG A 241 5.62 21.38 -29.36
N SER A 242 4.64 21.03 -28.53
CA SER A 242 3.34 21.73 -28.49
C SER A 242 3.27 22.90 -27.50
N GLY A 243 4.15 22.94 -26.49
CA GLY A 243 4.14 24.00 -25.46
C GLY A 243 2.86 24.06 -24.61
N ASN A 244 1.96 23.07 -24.73
CA ASN A 244 0.64 23.10 -24.10
C ASN A 244 0.69 22.47 -22.70
N LEU A 245 0.28 23.25 -21.70
CA LEU A 245 0.30 22.86 -20.28
C LEU A 245 -0.54 21.61 -19.97
N LEU A 246 -1.56 21.31 -20.78
CA LEU A 246 -2.38 20.09 -20.60
C LEU A 246 -1.55 18.81 -20.75
N PHE A 247 -0.55 18.81 -21.65
CA PHE A 247 0.30 17.64 -21.89
C PHE A 247 1.31 17.38 -20.75
N ILE A 248 1.66 18.41 -19.96
CA ILE A 248 2.51 18.27 -18.77
C ILE A 248 1.85 17.41 -17.69
N SER A 249 0.53 17.54 -17.55
CA SER A 249 -0.24 16.83 -16.53
C SER A 249 -0.56 15.37 -16.92
N SER A 250 -0.38 14.99 -18.19
CA SER A 250 -0.81 13.68 -18.70
C SER A 250 -0.07 12.49 -18.09
N PRO A 251 1.26 12.51 -17.85
CA PRO A 251 1.94 11.39 -17.20
C PRO A 251 1.48 11.21 -15.75
N LEU A 252 1.17 12.33 -15.08
CA LEU A 252 0.69 12.33 -13.70
C LEU A 252 -0.74 11.81 -13.61
N LEU A 253 -1.62 12.26 -14.51
CA LEU A 253 -2.96 11.71 -14.66
C LEU A 253 -2.92 10.22 -14.95
N TYR A 254 -2.01 9.77 -15.81
CA TYR A 254 -1.82 8.36 -16.12
C TYR A 254 -1.41 7.55 -14.88
N VAL A 255 -0.47 8.06 -14.08
CA VAL A 255 -0.09 7.45 -12.79
C VAL A 255 -1.28 7.38 -11.84
N VAL A 256 -2.05 8.47 -11.70
CA VAL A 256 -3.26 8.51 -10.87
C VAL A 256 -4.30 7.49 -11.34
N VAL A 257 -4.51 7.37 -12.66
CA VAL A 257 -5.42 6.40 -13.27
C VAL A 257 -4.95 4.98 -13.01
N ILE A 258 -3.67 4.68 -13.15
CA ILE A 258 -3.10 3.36 -12.83
C ILE A 258 -3.35 3.03 -11.35
N TYR A 259 -2.99 3.92 -10.43
CA TYR A 259 -3.21 3.67 -9.00
C TYR A 259 -4.70 3.52 -8.68
N GLY A 260 -5.58 4.30 -9.30
CA GLY A 260 -7.02 4.16 -9.19
C GLY A 260 -7.53 2.82 -9.70
N LEU A 261 -7.02 2.34 -10.83
CA LEU A 261 -7.34 1.03 -11.40
C LEU A 261 -6.90 -0.09 -10.46
N PHE A 262 -5.66 -0.05 -9.97
CA PHE A 262 -5.14 -1.07 -9.05
C PHE A 262 -5.85 -1.02 -7.69
N TYR A 263 -6.22 0.15 -7.20
CA TYR A 263 -7.11 0.26 -6.04
C TYR A 263 -8.43 -0.49 -6.27
N GLY A 264 -9.05 -0.30 -7.44
CA GLY A 264 -10.27 -1.03 -7.83
C GLY A 264 -10.05 -2.55 -7.88
N VAL A 265 -8.94 -3.00 -8.46
CA VAL A 265 -8.56 -4.42 -8.53
C VAL A 265 -8.37 -5.00 -7.12
N TYR A 266 -7.58 -4.35 -6.26
CA TYR A 266 -7.33 -4.81 -4.89
C TYR A 266 -8.63 -4.88 -4.08
N ARG A 267 -9.48 -3.87 -4.18
CA ARG A 267 -10.77 -3.85 -3.48
C ARG A 267 -11.68 -5.00 -3.94
N ARG A 268 -11.79 -5.21 -5.26
CA ARG A 268 -12.60 -6.31 -5.81
C ARG A 268 -12.04 -7.68 -5.40
N LEU A 269 -10.72 -7.87 -5.47
CA LEU A 269 -10.07 -9.10 -5.04
C LEU A 269 -10.30 -9.38 -3.55
N SER A 270 -10.19 -8.36 -2.68
CA SER A 270 -10.43 -8.55 -1.25
C SER A 270 -11.86 -8.96 -0.94
N VAL A 271 -12.84 -8.30 -1.57
CA VAL A 271 -14.27 -8.61 -1.35
C VAL A 271 -14.58 -10.01 -1.86
N TRP A 272 -14.17 -10.32 -3.09
CA TRP A 272 -14.37 -11.62 -3.72
C TRP A 272 -13.75 -12.77 -2.92
N ALA A 273 -12.51 -12.61 -2.46
CA ALA A 273 -11.82 -13.63 -1.67
C ALA A 273 -12.51 -13.89 -0.32
N ILE A 274 -13.00 -12.83 0.34
CA ILE A 274 -13.75 -12.95 1.60
C ILE A 274 -15.11 -13.63 1.37
N GLU A 275 -15.86 -13.24 0.33
CA GLU A 275 -17.14 -13.86 0.00
C GLU A 275 -17.00 -15.36 -0.27
N ILE A 276 -15.95 -15.74 -1.00
CA ILE A 276 -15.64 -17.15 -1.26
C ILE A 276 -15.35 -17.89 0.04
N ALA A 277 -14.56 -17.30 0.93
CA ALA A 277 -14.26 -17.88 2.23
C ALA A 277 -15.53 -18.09 3.07
N ILE A 278 -16.43 -17.09 3.10
CA ILE A 278 -17.71 -17.16 3.82
C ILE A 278 -18.56 -18.32 3.28
N ARG A 279 -18.82 -18.36 1.96
CA ARG A 279 -19.66 -19.40 1.33
C ARG A 279 -19.14 -20.80 1.59
N ARG A 280 -17.82 -20.99 1.63
CA ARG A 280 -17.23 -22.28 1.93
C ARG A 280 -17.45 -22.68 3.39
N THR A 281 -17.24 -21.75 4.31
CA THR A 281 -17.47 -22.02 5.73
C THR A 281 -18.93 -22.32 6.06
N GLU A 282 -19.88 -21.71 5.34
CA GLU A 282 -21.31 -22.03 5.43
C GLU A 282 -21.65 -23.44 4.94
N ARG A 283 -20.88 -24.00 4.00
CA ARG A 283 -21.05 -25.37 3.50
C ARG A 283 -20.45 -26.43 4.44
N GLY A 284 -19.72 -26.02 5.48
CA GLY A 284 -19.01 -26.94 6.38
C GLY A 284 -17.72 -27.53 5.80
N GLU A 285 -17.31 -27.12 4.61
CA GLU A 285 -16.04 -27.47 3.96
C GLU A 285 -14.83 -26.74 4.56
#